data_AF-A0A539E757-F1
#
_entry.id   AF-A0A539E757-F1
#
_cell.length_a   1.000
_cell.length_b   1.000
_cell.length_c   1.000
_cell.angle_alpha   90.00
_cell.angle_beta   90.00
_cell.angle_gamma   90.00
#
_symmetry.space_group_name_H-M   'P 1'
#
loop_
_entity.id
_entity.type
_entity.pdbx_description
1 polymer ?
#
loop_
_entity_poly.entity_id
_entity_poly.type
_entity_poly.pdbx_seq_one_letter_code
_entity_poly.pdbx_strand_id
1 'polypeptide(L)'
;MRRATGFAVAAVVTALLGRIGTAAAYFDESDIGVRSVGFGRAFTAIADDASAIYWNAAALDGHFGSEFMFTYSRPYAVDGVASNYLAVVRPFSFAGAGLSWHHFGARDIRSGPP
;
A
#
# COMPACT_ATOMS: atom_id res chain seq x y z
N MET A 1 13.45 -36.18 25.51
CA MET A 1 12.75 -34.87 25.45
C MET A 1 13.27 -33.94 24.34
N ARG A 2 14.59 -33.79 24.09
CA ARG A 2 15.15 -32.92 23.03
C ARG A 2 14.69 -33.17 21.59
N ARG A 3 14.28 -34.41 21.25
CA ARG A 3 13.84 -34.77 19.88
C ARG A 3 12.43 -34.29 19.54
N ALA A 4 11.55 -34.16 20.55
CA ALA A 4 10.18 -33.69 20.35
C ALA A 4 10.14 -32.18 20.07
N THR A 5 11.02 -31.41 20.74
CA THR A 5 11.17 -29.97 20.52
C THR A 5 11.68 -29.66 19.11
N GLY A 6 12.61 -30.47 18.58
CA GLY A 6 13.12 -30.33 17.21
C GLY A 6 12.04 -30.56 16.15
N PHE A 7 11.18 -31.54 16.34
CA PHE A 7 10.04 -31.81 15.44
C PHE A 7 8.98 -30.71 15.49
N ALA A 8 8.68 -30.18 16.67
CA ALA A 8 7.74 -29.07 16.82
C ALA A 8 8.23 -27.80 16.12
N VAL A 9 9.52 -27.46 16.25
CA VAL A 9 10.12 -26.33 15.54
C VAL A 9 10.09 -26.54 14.03
N ALA A 10 10.47 -27.73 13.56
CA ALA A 10 10.42 -28.05 12.14
C ALA A 10 9.00 -27.94 11.56
N ALA A 11 7.98 -28.44 12.27
CA ALA A 11 6.59 -28.36 11.86
C ALA A 11 6.08 -26.91 11.79
N VAL A 12 6.45 -26.07 12.77
CA VAL A 12 6.11 -24.63 12.77
C VAL A 12 6.79 -23.92 11.60
N VAL A 13 8.07 -24.20 11.35
CA VAL A 13 8.81 -23.63 10.21
C VAL A 13 8.18 -24.06 8.90
N THR A 14 7.87 -25.35 8.70
CA THR A 14 7.21 -25.82 7.47
C THR A 14 5.82 -25.22 7.30
N ALA A 15 5.06 -25.04 8.38
CA ALA A 15 3.75 -24.38 8.32
C ALA A 15 3.85 -22.89 7.95
N LEU A 16 4.88 -22.19 8.43
CA LEU A 16 5.16 -20.79 8.08
C LEU A 16 5.63 -20.68 6.62
N LEU A 17 6.50 -21.59 6.17
CA LEU A 17 6.97 -21.62 4.78
C LEU A 17 5.86 -22.01 3.80
N GLY A 18 4.90 -22.86 4.22
CA GLY A 18 3.73 -23.21 3.41
C GLY A 18 2.69 -22.09 3.26
N ARG A 19 2.84 -20.99 4.01
CA ARG A 19 1.99 -19.79 3.92
C ARG A 19 2.57 -18.72 2.99
N ILE A 20 3.79 -18.92 2.48
CA ILE A 20 4.40 -17.97 1.55
C ILE A 20 3.69 -18.15 0.20
N GLY A 21 2.73 -17.28 -0.09
CA GLY A 21 2.06 -17.24 -1.39
C GLY A 21 3.04 -16.85 -2.50
N THR A 22 2.68 -17.13 -3.75
CA THR A 22 3.38 -16.57 -4.91
C THR A 22 3.28 -15.05 -4.86
N ALA A 23 4.42 -14.35 -4.89
CA ALA A 23 4.43 -12.90 -4.93
C ALA A 23 3.69 -12.42 -6.18
N ALA A 24 2.62 -11.63 -6.00
CA ALA A 24 2.04 -10.86 -7.08
C ALA A 24 3.07 -9.85 -7.60
N ALA A 25 2.90 -9.37 -8.83
CA ALA A 25 3.78 -8.34 -9.37
C ALA A 25 3.86 -7.15 -8.40
N TYR A 26 5.07 -6.79 -7.98
CA TYR A 26 5.32 -5.80 -6.92
C TYR A 26 4.82 -4.38 -7.27
N PHE A 27 4.45 -4.13 -8.53
CA PHE A 27 3.91 -2.86 -9.01
C PHE A 27 2.50 -2.54 -8.49
N ASP A 28 1.76 -3.53 -7.97
CA ASP A 28 0.41 -3.31 -7.44
C ASP A 28 0.43 -2.73 -6.01
N GLU A 29 1.56 -2.89 -5.30
CA GLU A 29 1.79 -2.24 -4.02
C GLU A 29 2.33 -0.83 -4.24
N SER A 30 1.42 0.11 -4.54
CA SER A 30 1.80 1.51 -4.61
C SER A 30 1.88 2.16 -3.23
N ASP A 31 2.98 2.86 -3.03
CA ASP A 31 3.19 3.75 -1.90
C ASP A 31 2.41 5.05 -2.09
N ILE A 32 1.26 5.17 -1.40
CA ILE A 32 0.36 6.32 -1.53
C ILE A 32 0.49 7.26 -0.32
N GLY A 33 0.99 8.46 -0.58
CA GLY A 33 1.13 9.54 0.40
C GLY A 33 2.45 9.48 1.18
N VAL A 34 3.09 10.63 1.40
CA VAL A 34 4.40 10.69 2.05
C VAL A 34 4.35 10.24 3.52
N ARG A 35 3.24 10.53 4.22
CA ARG A 35 3.06 10.15 5.63
C ARG A 35 3.02 8.63 5.80
N SER A 36 2.22 7.95 4.97
CA SER A 36 2.10 6.48 5.04
C SER A 36 3.44 5.78 4.76
N VAL A 37 4.21 6.29 3.80
CA VAL A 37 5.56 5.79 3.48
C VAL A 37 6.52 6.03 4.63
N GLY A 38 6.45 7.18 5.29
CA GLY A 38 7.22 7.46 6.51
C GLY A 38 6.93 6.47 7.64
N PHE A 39 5.71 5.93 7.72
CA PHE A 39 5.34 4.85 8.64
C PHE A 39 5.70 3.45 8.14
N GLY A 40 6.48 3.32 7.06
CA GLY A 40 6.81 2.03 6.48
C GLY A 40 5.57 1.27 6.01
N ARG A 41 4.56 1.99 5.49
CA ARG A 41 3.28 1.44 5.00
C ARG A 41 2.35 0.90 6.11
N ALA A 42 2.68 1.14 7.39
CA ALA A 42 1.83 0.79 8.53
C ALA A 42 0.89 1.96 8.93
N PHE A 43 -0.03 2.34 8.04
CA PHE A 43 -0.84 3.57 8.20
C PHE A 43 -2.35 3.36 8.43
N THR A 44 -2.89 2.15 8.21
CA THR A 44 -4.34 1.86 8.21
C THR A 44 -5.12 2.38 9.42
N ALA A 45 -4.59 2.21 10.64
CA ALA A 45 -5.28 2.60 11.87
C ALA A 45 -5.26 4.10 12.17
N ILE A 46 -4.31 4.83 11.58
CA ILE A 46 -4.08 6.26 11.83
C ILE A 46 -4.29 7.10 10.57
N ALA A 47 -4.95 6.54 9.55
CA ALA A 47 -5.23 7.24 8.31
C ALA A 47 -6.19 8.41 8.57
N ASP A 48 -5.67 9.63 8.50
CA ASP A 48 -6.34 10.88 8.89
C ASP A 48 -6.24 11.96 7.80
N ASP A 49 -5.96 11.56 6.56
CA ASP A 49 -5.80 12.46 5.42
C ASP A 49 -6.45 11.89 4.14
N ALA A 50 -6.35 12.62 3.02
CA ALA A 50 -6.96 12.17 1.76
C ALA A 50 -6.42 10.83 1.20
N SER A 51 -5.29 10.31 1.70
CA SER A 51 -4.82 8.95 1.38
C SER A 51 -5.64 7.85 2.07
N ALA A 52 -6.51 8.20 3.03
CA ALA A 52 -7.42 7.27 3.69
C ALA A 52 -8.32 6.51 2.69
N ILE A 53 -8.64 7.07 1.52
CA ILE A 53 -9.37 6.34 0.46
C ILE A 53 -8.67 5.01 0.11
N TYR A 54 -7.34 5.00 0.10
CA TYR A 54 -6.53 3.81 -0.20
C TYR A 54 -6.26 2.96 1.05
N TRP A 55 -5.93 3.59 2.18
CA TRP A 55 -5.48 2.87 3.37
C TRP A 55 -6.61 2.35 4.26
N ASN A 56 -7.71 3.11 4.40
CA ASN A 56 -8.84 2.80 5.28
C ASN A 56 -10.08 3.64 4.93
N ALA A 57 -10.99 3.11 4.12
CA ALA A 57 -12.20 3.82 3.72
C ALA A 57 -13.13 4.19 4.90
N ALA A 58 -13.09 3.46 6.03
CA ALA A 58 -13.89 3.80 7.21
C ALA A 58 -13.42 5.09 7.89
N ALA A 59 -12.16 5.48 7.68
CA ALA A 59 -11.64 6.75 8.19
C ALA A 59 -12.17 7.97 7.43
N LEU A 60 -12.81 7.80 6.26
CA LEU A 60 -13.40 8.91 5.50
C LEU A 60 -14.56 9.61 6.24
N ASP A 61 -15.22 8.90 7.15
CA ASP A 61 -16.26 9.45 8.04
C ASP A 61 -15.66 10.23 9.23
N GLY A 62 -14.32 10.24 9.35
CA GLY A 62 -13.58 10.71 10.51
C GLY A 62 -13.15 12.17 10.52
N HIS A 63 -12.41 12.53 11.58
CA HIS A 63 -12.12 13.86 12.15
C HIS A 63 -11.29 14.86 11.31
N PHE A 64 -11.21 14.72 9.99
CA PHE A 64 -10.47 15.67 9.14
C PHE A 64 -11.41 16.43 8.22
N GLY A 65 -10.99 17.60 7.77
CA GLY A 65 -11.79 18.46 6.90
C GLY A 65 -11.89 17.93 5.48
N SER A 66 -12.53 18.72 4.63
CA SER A 66 -12.43 18.51 3.17
C SER A 66 -10.98 18.69 2.74
N GLU A 67 -10.39 17.66 2.14
CA GLU A 67 -8.96 17.63 1.81
C GLU A 67 -8.72 17.25 0.35
N PHE A 68 -7.68 17.85 -0.22
CA PHE A 68 -7.13 17.52 -1.53
C PHE A 68 -5.67 17.08 -1.36
N MET A 69 -5.30 15.96 -1.98
CA MET A 69 -3.94 15.45 -1.98
C MET A 69 -3.48 15.12 -3.40
N PHE A 70 -2.24 15.47 -3.68
CA PHE A 70 -1.51 15.04 -4.87
C PHE A 70 -0.16 14.48 -4.44
N THR A 71 0.22 13.32 -4.99
CA THR A 71 1.51 12.67 -4.72
C THR A 71 2.14 12.24 -6.04
N TYR A 72 3.43 12.53 -6.16
CA TYR A 72 4.28 12.03 -7.22
C TYR A 72 5.45 11.28 -6.58
N SER A 73 5.71 10.06 -7.02
CA SER A 73 6.83 9.26 -6.53
C SER A 73 7.60 8.60 -7.67
N ARG A 74 8.91 8.43 -7.46
CA ARG A 74 9.81 7.66 -8.32
C ARG A 74 10.33 6.47 -7.51
N PRO A 75 9.60 5.35 -7.48
CA PRO A 75 10.01 4.21 -6.67
C PRO A 75 11.32 3.61 -7.19
N TYR A 76 12.12 3.05 -6.28
CA TYR A 76 13.40 2.36 -6.55
C TYR A 76 14.52 3.19 -7.21
N ALA A 77 14.33 4.51 -7.36
CA ALA A 77 15.26 5.40 -8.06
C ALA A 77 15.60 4.93 -9.50
N VAL A 78 14.68 4.21 -10.15
CA VAL A 78 14.84 3.75 -11.54
C VAL A 78 14.20 4.75 -12.49
N ASP A 79 14.94 5.15 -13.52
CA ASP A 79 14.43 6.04 -14.55
C ASP A 79 13.31 5.37 -15.35
N GLY A 80 12.22 6.11 -15.56
CA GLY A 80 11.05 5.63 -16.30
C GLY A 80 9.99 4.93 -15.47
N VAL A 81 10.21 4.71 -14.17
CA VAL A 81 9.17 4.26 -13.23
C VAL A 81 8.64 5.46 -12.44
N ALA A 82 7.35 5.74 -12.55
CA ALA A 82 6.71 6.83 -11.83
C ALA A 82 5.30 6.44 -11.39
N SER A 83 4.93 6.83 -10.17
CA SER A 83 3.58 6.66 -9.62
C SER A 83 2.99 8.02 -9.28
N ASN A 84 1.80 8.28 -9.79
CA ASN A 84 1.02 9.50 -9.58
C ASN A 84 -0.26 9.13 -8.84
N TYR A 85 -0.58 9.90 -7.82
CA TYR A 85 -1.82 9.76 -7.08
C TYR A 85 -2.46 11.11 -6.85
N LEU A 86 -3.78 11.17 -7.05
CA LEU A 86 -4.59 12.32 -6.75
C LEU A 86 -5.81 11.86 -5.96
N ALA A 87 -6.16 12.58 -4.90
CA ALA A 87 -7.31 12.26 -4.08
C ALA A 87 -8.02 13.54 -3.61
N VAL A 88 -9.35 13.44 -3.53
CA VAL A 88 -10.21 14.44 -2.91
C VAL A 88 -11.14 13.72 -1.95
N VAL A 89 -11.16 14.16 -0.70
CA VAL A 89 -12.04 13.62 0.35
C VAL A 89 -12.94 14.71 0.90
N ARG A 90 -14.17 14.33 1.18
CA ARG A 90 -15.22 15.16 1.76
C ARG A 90 -15.96 14.33 2.83
N PRO A 91 -15.76 14.66 4.11
CA PRO A 91 -16.62 14.13 5.18
C PRO A 91 -17.95 14.87 5.20
N PHE A 92 -19.03 14.12 5.47
CA PHE A 92 -20.37 14.60 5.76
C PHE A 92 -20.76 14.21 7.19
N SER A 93 -21.85 14.76 7.73
CA SER A 93 -22.24 14.55 9.13
C SER A 93 -22.58 13.09 9.52
N PHE A 94 -22.72 12.18 8.54
CA PHE A 94 -23.12 10.79 8.76
C PHE A 94 -22.34 9.78 7.90
N ALA A 95 -21.48 10.27 7.00
CA ALA A 95 -20.73 9.44 6.07
C ALA A 95 -19.55 10.24 5.50
N GLY A 96 -18.50 9.55 5.07
CA GLY A 96 -17.43 10.12 4.25
C GLY A 96 -17.52 9.70 2.80
N ALA A 97 -17.15 10.58 1.87
CA ALA A 97 -16.92 10.21 0.48
C ALA A 97 -15.59 10.76 -0.03
N GLY A 98 -14.99 10.03 -0.96
CA GLY A 98 -13.78 10.47 -1.63
C GLY A 98 -13.67 9.89 -3.02
N LEU A 99 -12.90 10.57 -3.86
CA LEU A 99 -12.51 10.13 -5.19
C LEU A 99 -11.00 10.15 -5.28
N SER A 100 -10.43 9.09 -5.84
CA SER A 100 -9.00 9.03 -6.11
C SER A 100 -8.71 8.53 -7.52
N TRP A 101 -7.59 9.00 -8.05
CA TRP A 101 -6.99 8.54 -9.29
C TRP A 101 -5.57 8.13 -9.00
N HIS A 102 -5.23 6.91 -9.42
CA HIS A 102 -3.90 6.35 -9.31
C HIS A 102 -3.39 5.95 -10.69
N HIS A 103 -2.14 6.32 -10.99
CA HIS A 103 -1.50 5.96 -12.24
C HIS A 103 -0.04 5.57 -12.01
N PHE A 104 0.24 4.29 -12.24
CA PHE A 104 1.58 3.74 -12.28
C PHE A 104 2.06 3.61 -13.73
N GLY A 105 3.20 4.24 -14.05
CA GLY A 105 3.84 4.17 -15.35
C GLY A 105 5.23 3.55 -15.25
N ALA A 106 5.54 2.60 -16.13
CA ALA A 106 6.87 2.04 -16.32
C ALA A 106 7.25 2.14 -17.80
N ARG A 107 8.37 2.81 -18.09
CA ARG A 107 9.00 2.80 -19.42
C ARG A 107 9.75 1.46 -19.58
N ASP A 108 9.80 0.91 -20.80
CA ASP A 108 10.46 -0.36 -21.17
C ASP A 108 9.83 -1.72 -20.76
N ILE A 109 8.54 -1.78 -20.42
CA ILE A 109 7.86 -3.10 -20.24
C ILE A 109 7.53 -3.84 -21.55
N ARG A 110 7.85 -3.26 -22.72
CA ARG A 110 7.48 -3.77 -24.06
C ARG A 110 8.67 -3.95 -25.02
N SER A 111 9.89 -3.62 -24.63
CA SER A 111 11.09 -3.86 -25.41
C SER A 111 11.72 -5.19 -24.95
N GLY A 112 11.27 -6.29 -25.57
CA GLY A 112 12.04 -7.54 -25.53
C GLY A 112 13.44 -7.33 -26.14
N PRO A 113 14.43 -8.17 -25.80
CA PRO A 113 15.77 -8.06 -26.39
C PRO A 113 15.66 -8.13 -27.94
N PRO A 114 16.56 -7.45 -28.68
CA PRO A 114 16.61 -7.52 -30.14
C PRO A 114 16.87 -8.95 -30.66
#